data_AF-A0A6P0V0I0-F1
#
_entry.id   AF-A0A6P0V0I0-F1
#
_cell.length_a   1.000
_cell.length_b   1.000
_cell.length_c   1.000
_cell.angle_alpha   90.00
_cell.angle_beta   90.00
_cell.angle_gamma   90.00
#
_symmetry.space_group_name_H-M   'P 1'
#
loop_
_entity.id
_entity.type
_entity.pdbx_description
1 polymer ?
#
loop_
_entity_poly.entity_id
_entity_poly.type
_entity_poly.pdbx_seq_one_letter_code
_entity_poly.pdbx_strand_id
1 'polypeptide(L)'
;MKRQAVKVRLYPTLQQKQTLAQHFGCARWWWNYGLSQCIETYKTTGKSLSQSGLNSMLPALKKNQETQWLKDCHSQVLQSVSLNLSRAYQNFFGCGTHHDRDGNAAQNIRAEGIRLLSSSGTGEANASGEDIRPTRGRKSKMRQSSVFA
;
A
#
# COMPACT_ATOMS: atom_id res chain seq x y z
N MET A 1 -24.14 6.27 13.32
CA MET A 1 -23.98 5.28 12.24
C MET A 1 -22.96 4.24 12.71
N LYS A 2 -23.34 2.97 12.95
CA LYS A 2 -22.39 1.93 13.37
C LYS A 2 -21.50 1.54 12.17
N ARG A 3 -20.18 1.70 12.27
CA ARG A 3 -19.23 1.18 11.29
C ARG A 3 -19.10 -0.33 11.52
N GLN A 4 -19.36 -1.12 10.49
CA GLN A 4 -19.15 -2.57 10.51
C GLN A 4 -17.95 -2.87 9.60
N ALA A 5 -17.09 -3.78 10.04
CA ALA A 5 -15.95 -4.27 9.26
C ALA A 5 -16.04 -5.80 9.18
N VAL A 6 -15.71 -6.36 8.02
CA VAL A 6 -15.69 -7.80 7.77
C VAL A 6 -14.26 -8.21 7.42
N LYS A 7 -13.78 -9.28 8.05
CA LYS A 7 -12.49 -9.91 7.71
C LYS A 7 -12.75 -10.94 6.61
N VAL A 8 -12.11 -10.74 5.46
CA VAL A 8 -12.25 -11.61 4.28
C VAL A 8 -10.86 -12.03 3.80
N ARG A 9 -10.69 -13.30 3.46
CA ARG A 9 -9.47 -13.78 2.80
C ARG A 9 -9.65 -13.76 1.30
N LEU A 10 -8.68 -13.18 0.61
CA LEU A 10 -8.64 -13.11 -0.83
C LEU A 10 -8.02 -14.38 -1.40
N TYR A 11 -8.68 -14.99 -2.40
CA TYR A 11 -8.13 -16.07 -3.21
C TYR A 11 -8.08 -15.61 -4.68
N PRO A 12 -7.02 -14.87 -5.08
CA PRO A 12 -7.00 -14.26 -6.40
C PRO A 12 -6.82 -15.29 -7.52
N THR A 13 -7.45 -15.04 -8.67
CA THR A 13 -7.20 -15.80 -9.90
C THR A 13 -5.76 -15.62 -10.37
N LEU A 14 -5.28 -16.47 -11.28
CA LEU A 14 -3.92 -16.37 -11.82
C LEU A 14 -3.66 -14.99 -12.44
N GLN A 15 -4.61 -14.47 -13.21
CA GLN A 15 -4.53 -13.14 -13.81
C GLN A 15 -4.46 -12.03 -12.74
N GLN A 16 -5.28 -12.11 -11.70
CA GLN A 16 -5.25 -11.15 -10.60
C GLN A 16 -3.90 -11.19 -9.86
N LYS A 17 -3.31 -12.37 -9.65
CA LYS A 17 -1.96 -12.50 -9.06
C LYS A 17 -0.91 -11.81 -9.92
N GLN A 18 -0.98 -11.96 -11.24
CA GLN A 18 -0.07 -11.29 -12.17
C GLN A 18 -0.22 -9.78 -12.13
N THR A 19 -1.46 -9.26 -12.17
CA THR A 19 -1.74 -7.82 -12.06
C THR A 19 -1.24 -7.25 -10.73
N LEU A 20 -1.46 -7.94 -9.62
CA LEU A 20 -0.94 -7.53 -8.32
C LEU A 20 0.59 -7.50 -8.30
N ALA A 21 1.24 -8.55 -8.81
CA ALA A 21 2.70 -8.60 -8.91
C ALA A 21 3.26 -7.46 -9.76
N GLN A 22 2.62 -7.15 -10.89
CA GLN A 22 2.99 -6.03 -11.75
C GLN A 22 2.85 -4.69 -11.01
N HIS A 23 1.73 -4.46 -10.32
CA HIS A 23 1.51 -3.25 -9.53
C HIS A 23 2.56 -3.08 -8.42
N PHE A 24 2.88 -4.16 -7.70
CA PHE A 24 3.92 -4.12 -6.67
C PHE A 24 5.31 -3.86 -7.26
N GLY A 25 5.62 -4.44 -8.43
CA GLY A 25 6.84 -4.17 -9.17
C GLY A 25 6.97 -2.70 -9.56
N CYS A 26 5.90 -2.13 -10.11
CA CYS A 26 5.82 -0.70 -10.48
C CYS A 26 5.97 0.21 -9.25
N ALA A 27 5.29 -0.11 -8.16
CA ALA A 27 5.37 0.65 -6.92
C ALA A 27 6.80 0.65 -6.35
N ARG A 28 7.43 -0.52 -6.29
CA ARG A 28 8.81 -0.68 -5.80
C ARG A 28 9.82 0.09 -6.65
N TRP A 29 9.71 -0.04 -7.97
CA TRP A 29 10.60 0.67 -8.88
C TRP A 29 10.43 2.19 -8.77
N TRP A 30 9.18 2.66 -8.78
CA TRP A 30 8.89 4.10 -8.70
C TRP A 30 9.32 4.70 -7.36
N TRP A 31 9.20 3.96 -6.26
CA TRP A 31 9.75 4.38 -4.98
C TRP A 31 11.26 4.58 -5.06
N ASN A 32 12.00 3.60 -5.57
CA ASN A 32 13.46 3.68 -5.67
C ASN A 32 13.92 4.82 -6.60
N TYR A 33 13.29 4.95 -7.77
CA TYR A 33 13.59 6.02 -8.71
C TYR A 33 13.27 7.39 -8.08
N GLY A 34 12.07 7.57 -7.55
CA GLY A 34 11.65 8.82 -6.92
C GLY A 34 12.52 9.20 -5.72
N LEU A 35 12.91 8.22 -4.89
CA LEU A 35 13.81 8.44 -3.77
C LEU A 35 15.18 8.93 -4.25
N SER A 36 15.73 8.31 -5.31
CA SER A 36 16.98 8.77 -5.93
C SER A 36 16.86 10.23 -6.40
N GLN A 37 15.77 10.58 -7.10
CA GLN A 37 15.52 11.97 -7.54
C GLN A 37 15.44 12.94 -6.36
N CYS A 38 14.77 12.56 -5.26
CA CYS A 38 14.71 13.37 -4.05
C CYS A 38 16.09 13.59 -3.43
N ILE A 39 16.93 12.56 -3.36
CA ILE A 39 18.29 12.64 -2.82
C ILE A 39 19.15 13.58 -3.66
N GLU A 40 19.16 13.42 -4.98
CA GLU A 40 19.96 14.25 -5.88
C GLU A 40 19.49 15.72 -5.89
N THR A 41 18.17 15.94 -5.88
CA THR A 41 17.60 17.29 -5.76
C THR A 41 17.98 17.95 -4.44
N TYR A 42 17.99 17.18 -3.34
CA TYR A 42 18.35 17.70 -2.03
C TYR A 42 19.84 18.08 -1.95
N LYS A 43 20.74 17.25 -2.51
CA LYS A 43 22.18 17.55 -2.56
C LYS A 43 22.47 18.87 -3.29
N THR A 44 21.71 19.17 -4.34
CA THR A 44 21.95 20.35 -5.19
C THR A 44 21.24 21.61 -4.71
N THR A 45 20.01 21.48 -4.17
CA THR A 45 19.15 22.63 -3.84
C THR A 45 18.88 22.81 -2.35
N GLY A 46 19.22 21.82 -1.53
CA GLY A 46 18.81 21.74 -0.11
C GLY A 46 17.31 21.49 0.09
N LYS A 47 16.54 21.26 -0.99
CA LYS A 47 15.09 21.05 -0.96
C LYS A 47 14.72 19.69 -1.52
N SER A 48 13.65 19.10 -0.99
CA SER A 48 13.09 17.84 -1.50
C SER A 48 12.01 18.08 -2.55
N LEU A 49 11.79 17.09 -3.42
CA LEU A 49 10.67 17.11 -4.35
C LEU A 49 9.33 16.94 -3.61
N SER A 50 8.32 17.67 -4.07
CA SER A 50 6.93 17.49 -3.61
C SER A 50 6.27 16.32 -4.33
N GLN A 51 5.14 15.83 -3.81
CA GLN A 51 4.30 14.85 -4.52
C GLN A 51 3.99 15.29 -5.96
N SER A 52 3.66 16.57 -6.17
CA SER A 52 3.39 17.11 -7.50
C SER A 52 4.63 17.07 -8.40
N GLY A 53 5.80 17.42 -7.85
CA GLY A 53 7.07 17.34 -8.57
C GLY A 53 7.47 15.91 -8.95
N LEU A 54 7.16 14.92 -8.12
CA LEU A 54 7.35 13.51 -8.48
C LEU A 54 6.36 13.08 -9.58
N ASN A 55 5.08 13.43 -9.43
CA ASN A 55 4.05 13.04 -10.39
C ASN A 55 4.25 13.66 -11.78
N SER A 56 4.86 14.85 -11.88
CA SER A 56 5.14 15.50 -13.17
C SER A 56 6.20 14.76 -14.00
N MET A 57 7.02 13.90 -13.39
CA MET A 57 8.01 13.07 -14.09
C MET A 57 7.38 11.84 -14.76
N LEU A 58 6.26 11.33 -14.23
CA LEU A 58 5.62 10.10 -14.70
C LEU A 58 5.24 10.11 -16.20
N PRO A 59 4.70 11.20 -16.79
CA PRO A 59 4.39 11.23 -18.21
C PRO A 59 5.61 11.01 -19.11
N ALA A 60 6.77 11.57 -18.75
CA ALA A 60 8.00 11.40 -19.51
C ALA A 60 8.53 9.96 -19.40
N LEU A 61 8.54 9.40 -18.18
CA LEU A 61 8.95 8.00 -17.95
C LEU A 61 8.05 7.02 -18.71
N LYS A 62 6.74 7.21 -18.68
CA LYS A 62 5.81 6.35 -19.42
C LYS A 62 6.03 6.38 -20.94
N LYS A 63 6.66 7.44 -21.48
CA LYS A 63 6.99 7.53 -22.92
C LYS A 63 8.36 6.92 -23.25
N ASN A 64 9.27 6.83 -22.30
CA ASN A 64 10.60 6.27 -22.50
C ASN A 64 10.51 4.74 -22.72
N GLN A 65 11.25 4.22 -23.69
CA GLN A 65 11.27 2.82 -24.08
C GLN A 65 11.67 1.88 -22.93
N GLU A 66 12.58 2.31 -22.04
CA GLU A 66 13.03 1.49 -20.90
C GLU A 66 12.02 1.39 -19.77
N THR A 67 11.10 2.36 -19.67
CA THR A 67 10.15 2.50 -18.55
C THR A 67 8.69 2.54 -19.01
N GLN A 68 8.43 2.24 -20.28
CA GLN A 68 7.08 2.24 -20.86
C GLN A 68 6.12 1.27 -20.17
N TRP A 69 6.63 0.18 -19.59
CA TRP A 69 5.85 -0.81 -18.82
C TRP A 69 5.13 -0.21 -17.59
N LEU A 70 5.51 1.00 -17.16
CA LEU A 70 4.77 1.76 -16.15
C LEU A 70 3.37 2.20 -16.63
N LYS A 71 3.11 2.17 -17.94
CA LYS A 71 1.77 2.47 -18.52
C LYS A 71 0.74 1.41 -18.13
N ASP A 72 1.18 0.17 -17.97
CA ASP A 72 0.31 -0.97 -17.71
C ASP A 72 -0.12 -1.05 -16.25
N CYS A 73 0.52 -0.26 -15.38
CA CYS A 73 0.14 -0.11 -13.98
C CYS A 73 -0.98 0.91 -13.82
N HIS A 74 -1.96 0.57 -12.97
CA HIS A 74 -3.00 1.50 -12.58
C HIS A 74 -2.40 2.79 -11.98
N SER A 75 -2.79 3.95 -12.53
CA SER A 75 -2.17 5.26 -12.22
C SER A 75 -2.16 5.60 -10.73
N GLN A 76 -3.20 5.20 -9.99
CA GLN A 76 -3.30 5.45 -8.54
C GLN A 76 -2.21 4.75 -7.72
N VAL A 77 -1.65 3.64 -8.21
CA VAL A 77 -0.53 2.97 -7.53
C VAL A 77 0.69 3.90 -7.50
N LEU A 78 1.06 4.45 -8.65
CA LEU A 78 2.21 5.36 -8.78
C LEU A 78 1.99 6.67 -8.02
N GLN A 79 0.79 7.24 -8.09
CA GLN A 79 0.45 8.48 -7.36
C GLN A 79 0.44 8.29 -5.84
N SER A 80 0.00 7.12 -5.36
CA SER A 80 0.03 6.76 -3.94
C SER A 80 1.47 6.62 -3.44
N VAL A 81 2.36 6.05 -4.26
CA VAL A 81 3.79 5.97 -3.96
C VAL A 81 4.42 7.36 -3.87
N SER A 82 4.12 8.27 -4.80
CA SER A 82 4.59 9.67 -4.73
C SER A 82 4.13 10.36 -3.45
N LEU A 83 2.86 10.14 -3.04
CA LEU A 83 2.31 10.69 -1.79
C LEU A 83 3.05 10.14 -0.56
N ASN A 84 3.23 8.82 -0.51
CA ASN A 84 3.90 8.15 0.59
C ASN A 84 5.36 8.59 0.71
N LEU A 85 6.06 8.71 -0.41
CA LEU A 85 7.45 9.18 -0.43
C LEU A 85 7.55 10.64 0.03
N SER A 86 6.68 11.52 -0.49
CA SER A 86 6.65 12.93 -0.09
C SER A 86 6.38 13.08 1.42
N ARG A 87 5.47 12.28 1.99
CA ARG A 87 5.18 12.27 3.43
C ARG A 87 6.36 11.70 4.24
N ALA A 88 6.97 10.62 3.78
CA ALA A 88 8.13 10.04 4.45
C ALA A 88 9.30 11.04 4.53
N TYR A 89 9.57 11.77 3.44
CA TYR A 89 10.59 12.81 3.41
C TYR A 89 10.26 14.00 4.33
N GLN A 90 9.01 14.48 4.32
CA GLN A 90 8.55 15.52 5.24
C GLN A 90 8.72 15.09 6.70
N ASN A 91 8.34 13.85 7.03
CA ASN A 91 8.48 13.32 8.38
C ASN A 91 9.95 13.18 8.77
N PHE A 92 10.82 12.71 7.87
CA PHE A 92 12.25 12.58 8.12
C PHE A 92 12.89 13.91 8.57
N PHE A 93 12.55 15.02 7.93
CA PHE A 93 13.06 16.34 8.30
C PHE A 93 12.25 17.03 9.42
N GLY A 94 10.97 16.69 9.59
CA GLY A 94 10.06 17.35 10.53
C GLY A 94 9.99 16.72 11.92
N CYS A 95 10.38 15.47 12.09
CA CYS A 95 10.23 14.75 13.36
C CYS A 95 11.30 15.09 14.41
N GLY A 96 12.42 15.71 14.02
CA GLY A 96 13.54 16.04 14.92
C GLY A 96 14.21 14.82 15.59
N THR A 97 13.81 13.60 15.22
CA THR A 97 14.32 12.35 15.79
C THR A 97 15.26 11.64 14.83
N HIS A 98 16.43 11.22 15.31
CA HIS A 98 17.32 10.35 14.56
C HIS A 98 16.71 8.94 14.47
N HIS A 99 16.25 8.55 13.29
CA HIS A 99 15.71 7.21 13.06
C HIS A 99 16.83 6.21 12.77
N ASP A 100 17.10 5.29 13.70
CA ASP A 100 17.91 4.10 13.42
C ASP A 100 17.10 3.14 12.54
N ARG A 101 17.46 3.09 11.26
CA ARG A 101 16.80 2.25 10.25
C ARG A 101 16.84 0.78 10.64
N ASP A 102 17.96 0.31 11.18
CA ASP A 102 18.18 -1.11 11.43
C ASP A 102 17.43 -1.54 12.70
N GLY A 103 17.41 -0.67 13.73
CA GLY A 103 16.56 -0.83 14.91
C GLY A 103 15.06 -0.84 14.58
N ASN A 104 14.60 0.06 13.70
CA ASN A 104 13.20 0.10 13.25
C ASN A 104 12.83 -1.12 12.40
N ALA A 105 13.75 -1.60 11.54
CA ALA A 105 13.54 -2.81 10.76
C ALA A 105 13.37 -4.04 11.67
N ALA A 106 14.21 -4.18 12.71
CA ALA A 106 14.11 -5.27 13.68
C ALA A 106 12.75 -5.26 14.42
N GLN A 107 12.29 -4.08 14.86
CA GLN A 107 10.99 -3.94 15.52
C GLN A 107 9.83 -4.32 14.60
N ASN A 108 9.86 -3.88 13.34
CA ASN A 108 8.82 -4.22 12.36
C ASN A 108 8.78 -5.72 12.05
N ILE A 109 9.95 -6.35 11.84
CA ILE A 109 10.03 -7.80 11.59
C ILE A 109 9.47 -8.58 12.78
N ARG A 110 9.83 -8.19 14.01
CA ARG A 110 9.31 -8.82 15.23
C ARG A 110 7.80 -8.69 15.35
N ALA A 111 7.26 -7.50 15.13
CA ALA A 111 5.82 -7.23 15.19
C ALA A 111 5.05 -8.10 14.18
N GLU A 112 5.57 -8.22 12.96
CA GLU A 112 4.94 -9.03 11.91
C GLU A 112 5.02 -10.54 12.23
N GLY A 113 6.12 -11.00 12.83
CA GLY A 113 6.25 -12.37 13.32
C GLY A 113 5.20 -12.72 14.39
N ILE A 114 5.00 -11.83 15.38
CA ILE A 114 3.95 -11.98 16.41
C ILE A 114 2.56 -12.01 15.77
N ARG A 115 2.31 -11.12 14.80
CA ARG A 115 1.02 -11.06 14.08
C ARG A 115 0.69 -12.38 13.38
N LEU A 116 1.66 -12.95 12.65
CA LEU A 116 1.48 -14.22 11.95
C LEU A 116 1.11 -15.36 12.91
N LEU A 117 1.81 -15.46 14.05
CA LEU A 117 1.54 -16.47 15.08
C LEU A 117 0.13 -16.34 15.68
N SER A 118 -0.33 -15.11 15.90
CA SER A 118 -1.64 -14.83 16.51
C SER A 118 -2.85 -15.02 15.59
N SER A 119 -2.64 -15.11 14.27
CA SER A 119 -3.72 -15.14 13.27
C SER A 119 -4.30 -16.53 12.96
N SER A 120 -3.79 -17.58 13.63
CA SER A 120 -4.10 -19.01 13.40
C SER A 120 -5.52 -19.46 13.76
N GLY A 121 -6.47 -18.55 14.02
CA GLY A 121 -7.83 -18.92 14.41
C GLY A 121 -8.86 -17.85 14.16
N THR A 122 -9.41 -17.78 12.94
CA THR A 122 -10.75 -17.22 12.67
C THR A 122 -11.23 -17.76 11.32
N GLY A 123 -12.39 -18.42 11.28
CA GLY A 123 -13.01 -18.94 10.05
C GLY A 123 -13.30 -17.83 9.03
N GLU A 124 -13.05 -18.13 7.76
CA GLU A 124 -13.01 -17.16 6.67
C GLU A 124 -14.11 -17.46 5.64
N ALA A 125 -14.89 -16.45 5.27
CA ALA A 125 -15.77 -16.51 4.12
C ALA A 125 -14.94 -16.41 2.83
N ASN A 126 -15.22 -17.30 1.87
CA ASN A 126 -14.52 -17.36 0.58
C ASN A 126 -14.99 -16.23 -0.34
N ALA A 127 -14.06 -15.36 -0.76
CA ALA A 127 -14.26 -14.43 -1.88
C ALA A 127 -13.49 -14.93 -3.10
N SER A 128 -14.07 -15.94 -3.77
CA SER A 128 -13.48 -16.60 -4.94
C SER A 128 -13.96 -15.92 -6.22
N GLY A 129 -13.11 -15.14 -6.88
CA GLY A 129 -13.30 -14.76 -8.30
C GLY A 129 -14.42 -13.78 -8.66
N GLU A 130 -15.37 -13.46 -7.77
CA GLU A 130 -16.50 -12.54 -8.05
C GLU A 130 -16.35 -11.14 -7.43
N ASP A 131 -17.20 -10.21 -7.90
CA ASP A 131 -17.26 -8.81 -7.49
C ASP A 131 -17.61 -8.70 -5.99
N ILE A 132 -16.71 -8.11 -5.18
CA ILE A 132 -16.82 -8.06 -3.70
C ILE A 132 -17.83 -6.98 -3.25
N ARG A 133 -18.48 -6.30 -4.19
CA ARG A 133 -19.50 -5.28 -3.90
C ARG A 133 -20.74 -5.95 -3.31
N PRO A 134 -21.16 -5.63 -2.08
CA PRO A 134 -22.37 -6.21 -1.52
C PRO A 134 -23.58 -5.78 -2.37
N THR A 135 -24.31 -6.75 -2.92
CA THR A 135 -25.65 -6.51 -3.47
C THR A 135 -26.52 -5.98 -2.34
N ARG A 136 -27.23 -4.86 -2.57
CA ARG A 136 -28.15 -4.28 -1.57
C ARG A 136 -29.37 -5.20 -1.40
N GLY A 137 -29.19 -6.30 -0.67
CA GLY A 137 -30.23 -7.25 -0.27
C GLY A 137 -30.75 -6.97 1.14
N ARG A 138 -32.02 -7.29 1.36
CA ARG A 138 -32.84 -7.00 2.55
C ARG A 138 -32.17 -7.49 3.85
N LYS A 139 -32.08 -6.60 4.85
CA LYS A 139 -31.49 -6.87 6.18
C LYS A 139 -32.23 -8.01 6.90
N SER A 140 -31.52 -9.06 7.33
CA SER A 140 -32.03 -10.00 8.33
C SER A 140 -31.77 -9.48 9.74
N LYS A 141 -32.74 -9.66 10.65
CA LYS A 141 -32.65 -9.30 12.07
C LYS A 141 -32.02 -10.48 12.83
N MET A 142 -30.86 -10.26 13.42
CA MET A 142 -30.20 -11.26 14.27
C MET A 142 -30.82 -11.21 15.68
N ARG A 143 -31.39 -12.31 16.17
CA ARG A 143 -31.85 -12.47 17.56
C ARG A 143 -30.63 -12.85 18.42
N GLN A 144 -30.35 -12.09 19.46
CA GLN A 144 -29.35 -12.46 20.48
C GLN A 144 -29.99 -13.44 21.47
N SER A 145 -29.39 -14.62 21.62
CA SER A 145 -29.60 -15.48 22.79
C SER A 145 -28.67 -15.02 23.91
N SER A 146 -29.25 -14.69 25.06
CA SER A 146 -28.54 -14.37 26.30
C SER A 146 -28.03 -15.66 26.95
N VAL A 147 -26.72 -15.82 27.08
CA VAL A 147 -26.13 -16.82 27.98
C VAL A 147 -25.28 -16.07 29.01
N PHE A 148 -25.89 -15.84 30.16
CA PHE A 148 -25.21 -15.69 31.44
C PHE A 148 -26.02 -16.49 32.45
N ALA A 149 -25.41 -17.55 32.96
CA ALA A 149 -25.56 -18.09 34.31
C ALA A 149 -24.22 -18.77 34.64
#